data_AF-A0A9P0ZBT7-F1
#
_entry.id   AF-A0A9P0ZBT7-F1
#
_cell.length_a   1.000
_cell.length_b   1.000
_cell.length_c   1.000
_cell.angle_alpha   90.00
_cell.angle_beta   90.00
_cell.angle_gamma   90.00
#
_symmetry.space_group_name_H-M   'P 1'
#
loop_
_entity.id
_entity.type
_entity.pdbx_description
1 polymer ?
#
loop_
_entity_poly.entity_id
_entity_poly.type
_entity_poly.pdbx_seq_one_letter_code
_entity_poly.pdbx_strand_id
1 'polypeptide(L)'
;MHSISLTGLRSRQMSYGNCYCGIPAKIMISWTNDNRGRRFIACSRGTGACCNMFEWLDEEMCYRSTMIIPGLLRKIKKLEVRLVEEKAKEKGLSKKQRIWSVLWCILAGLVLVVIWLVLNDTGSKKKVAWKVCDAGMN
;
A
#
# COMPACT_ATOMS: atom_id res chain seq x y z
N MET A 1 -29.09 -19.10 0.47
CA MET A 1 -28.07 -19.02 -0.59
C MET A 1 -28.81 -18.93 -1.91
N HIS A 2 -29.08 -17.72 -2.41
CA HIS A 2 -29.80 -17.55 -3.67
C HIS A 2 -28.79 -17.54 -4.83
N SER A 3 -28.78 -18.64 -5.57
CA SER A 3 -28.08 -18.84 -6.83
C SER A 3 -28.72 -17.95 -7.90
N ILE A 4 -28.05 -16.85 -8.24
CA ILE A 4 -28.41 -16.06 -9.42
C ILE A 4 -27.87 -16.81 -10.64
N SER A 5 -28.78 -17.41 -11.40
CA SER A 5 -28.49 -18.10 -12.66
C SER A 5 -27.88 -17.14 -13.69
N LEU A 6 -26.67 -17.44 -14.18
CA LEU A 6 -25.92 -16.62 -15.13
C LEU A 6 -26.31 -16.85 -16.61
N THR A 7 -27.45 -17.47 -16.90
CA THR A 7 -27.89 -17.78 -18.29
C THR A 7 -28.75 -16.70 -18.94
N GLY A 8 -28.69 -15.45 -18.46
CA GLY A 8 -29.58 -14.37 -18.92
C GLY A 8 -28.93 -13.03 -19.25
N LEU A 9 -27.60 -12.90 -19.25
CA LEU A 9 -26.93 -11.67 -19.69
C LEU A 9 -26.87 -11.62 -21.22
N ARG A 10 -28.04 -11.58 -21.87
CA ARG A 10 -28.12 -10.99 -23.20
C ARG A 10 -27.86 -9.52 -22.99
N SER A 11 -26.61 -9.11 -23.21
CA SER A 11 -26.25 -7.74 -23.50
C SER A 11 -27.29 -7.20 -24.47
N ARG A 12 -28.26 -6.42 -23.96
CA ARG A 12 -28.94 -5.44 -24.80
C ARG A 12 -27.82 -4.49 -25.20
N GLN A 13 -27.15 -4.77 -26.31
CA GLN A 13 -26.65 -3.69 -27.15
C GLN A 13 -27.91 -2.90 -27.51
N MET A 14 -28.22 -1.91 -26.67
CA MET A 14 -29.14 -0.86 -27.00
C MET A 14 -28.45 -0.16 -28.16
N SER A 15 -28.83 -0.51 -29.39
CA SER A 15 -28.31 0.17 -30.57
C SER A 15 -28.87 1.58 -30.49
N TYR A 16 -28.06 2.54 -30.05
CA TYR A 16 -28.43 3.95 -29.94
C TYR A 16 -28.49 4.64 -31.32
N GLY A 17 -28.83 3.86 -32.35
CA GLY A 17 -28.82 4.28 -33.73
C GLY A 17 -27.43 4.50 -34.31
N ASN A 18 -27.43 4.88 -35.58
CA ASN A 18 -26.25 5.39 -36.25
C ASN A 18 -26.11 6.88 -35.93
N CYS A 19 -24.88 7.35 -35.78
CA CYS A 19 -24.62 8.79 -35.73
C CYS A 19 -24.88 9.44 -37.11
N TYR A 20 -24.71 10.76 -37.21
CA TYR A 20 -24.90 11.50 -38.46
C TYR A 20 -23.97 11.08 -39.62
N CYS A 21 -22.93 10.28 -39.35
CA CYS A 21 -22.08 9.68 -40.38
C CYS A 21 -22.58 8.33 -40.90
N GLY A 22 -23.72 7.81 -40.42
CA GLY A 22 -24.22 6.49 -40.77
C GLY A 22 -23.49 5.31 -40.10
N ILE A 23 -22.62 5.57 -39.11
CA ILE A 23 -21.92 4.52 -38.34
C ILE A 23 -22.54 4.34 -36.95
N PRO A 24 -22.43 3.14 -36.33
CA PRO A 24 -22.98 2.92 -35.00
C PRO A 24 -22.40 3.88 -33.95
N ALA A 25 -23.28 4.48 -33.16
CA ALA A 25 -22.88 5.27 -32.01
C ALA A 25 -22.39 4.38 -30.86
N LYS A 26 -21.50 4.89 -30.01
CA LYS A 26 -20.90 4.16 -28.89
C LYS A 26 -21.25 4.79 -27.56
N ILE A 27 -21.40 3.96 -26.54
CA ILE A 27 -21.45 4.40 -25.15
C ILE A 27 -20.02 4.74 -24.71
N MET A 28 -19.88 5.94 -24.17
CA MET A 28 -18.65 6.48 -23.62
C MET A 28 -18.91 6.87 -22.16
N ILE A 29 -17.87 6.90 -21.34
CA ILE A 29 -17.93 7.32 -19.93
C ILE A 29 -17.19 8.66 -19.82
N SER A 30 -17.83 9.65 -19.20
CA SER A 30 -17.19 10.91 -18.91
C SER A 30 -16.28 10.79 -17.68
N TRP A 31 -15.10 11.40 -17.79
CA TRP A 31 -14.09 11.43 -16.73
C TRP A 31 -13.88 12.83 -16.14
N THR A 32 -14.67 13.82 -16.57
CA THR A 32 -14.61 15.18 -16.04
C THR A 32 -15.02 15.19 -14.57
N ASN A 33 -14.57 16.20 -13.81
CA ASN A 33 -14.88 16.28 -12.38
C ASN A 33 -16.40 16.31 -12.12
N ASP A 34 -17.14 17.02 -12.97
CA ASP A 34 -18.58 17.25 -12.78
C ASP A 34 -19.45 16.09 -13.29
N ASN A 35 -18.94 15.29 -14.22
CA ASN A 35 -19.70 14.20 -14.86
C ASN A 35 -18.97 12.84 -14.73
N ARG A 36 -18.18 12.65 -13.67
CA ARG A 36 -17.34 11.46 -13.53
C ARG A 36 -18.19 10.19 -13.45
N GLY A 37 -17.91 9.23 -14.33
CA GLY A 37 -18.63 7.97 -14.41
C GLY A 37 -19.97 8.04 -15.15
N ARG A 38 -20.39 9.23 -15.59
CA ARG A 38 -21.65 9.43 -16.33
C ARG A 38 -21.51 8.96 -17.77
N ARG A 39 -22.46 8.16 -18.26
CA ARG A 39 -22.44 7.61 -19.61
C ARG A 39 -23.10 8.55 -20.60
N PHE A 40 -22.51 8.64 -21.77
CA PHE A 40 -23.07 9.36 -22.93
C PHE A 40 -22.90 8.54 -24.20
N ILE A 41 -23.76 8.76 -25.18
CA ILE A 41 -23.62 8.24 -26.53
C ILE A 41 -22.84 9.28 -27.34
N ALA A 42 -21.88 8.84 -28.14
CA ALA A 42 -21.22 9.70 -29.12
C ALA A 42 -20.84 8.94 -30.40
N CYS A 43 -20.53 9.72 -31.44
CA CYS A 43 -19.93 9.18 -32.66
C CYS A 43 -18.62 8.45 -32.35
N SER A 44 -18.46 7.24 -32.89
CA SER A 44 -17.23 6.46 -32.77
C SER A 44 -15.98 7.15 -33.31
N ARG A 45 -16.14 8.13 -34.21
CA ARG A 45 -15.03 8.92 -34.80
C ARG A 45 -14.67 10.17 -33.97
N GLY A 46 -15.35 10.41 -32.84
CA GLY A 46 -15.15 11.57 -31.99
C GLY A 46 -16.00 12.79 -32.38
N THR A 47 -15.91 13.84 -31.58
CA THR A 47 -16.55 15.15 -31.79
C THR A 47 -15.68 16.04 -32.69
N GLY A 48 -16.27 16.64 -33.73
CA GLY A 48 -15.55 17.49 -34.68
C GLY A 48 -16.28 17.71 -36.00
N ALA A 49 -15.59 18.24 -37.02
CA ALA A 49 -16.16 18.63 -38.32
C ALA A 49 -16.98 17.53 -39.03
N CYS A 50 -16.74 16.25 -38.70
CA CYS A 50 -17.43 15.12 -39.31
C CYS A 50 -18.72 14.69 -38.58
N CYS A 51 -18.85 14.94 -37.27
CA CYS A 51 -20.01 14.52 -36.47
C CYS A 51 -20.01 15.14 -35.07
N ASN A 52 -21.11 15.76 -34.67
CA ASN A 52 -21.31 16.30 -33.32
C ASN A 52 -22.41 15.56 -32.54
N MET A 53 -22.68 14.30 -32.88
CA MET A 53 -23.63 13.47 -32.14
C MET A 53 -23.15 13.28 -30.70
N PHE A 54 -23.96 13.71 -29.73
CA PHE A 54 -23.71 13.60 -28.30
C PHE A 54 -25.05 13.57 -27.54
N GLU A 55 -25.23 12.59 -26.65
CA GLU A 55 -26.42 12.50 -25.80
C GLU A 55 -26.08 11.84 -24.46
N TRP A 56 -26.56 12.40 -23.34
CA TRP A 56 -26.38 11.79 -22.03
C TRP A 56 -27.35 10.62 -21.83
N LEU A 57 -26.84 9.49 -21.35
CA LEU A 57 -27.66 8.31 -21.00
C LEU A 57 -28.13 8.32 -19.56
N ASP A 58 -27.25 8.76 -18.68
CA ASP A 58 -27.54 8.85 -17.26
C ASP A 58 -28.03 10.26 -16.93
N GLU A 59 -28.92 10.38 -15.95
CA GLU A 59 -29.37 11.67 -15.43
C GLU A 59 -28.19 12.49 -14.87
N GLU A 60 -28.40 13.80 -14.76
CA GLU A 60 -27.42 14.66 -14.09
C GLU A 60 -27.25 14.25 -12.64
N MET A 61 -25.99 14.16 -12.20
CA MET A 61 -25.70 13.97 -10.79
C MET A 61 -26.24 15.17 -10.02
N CYS A 62 -26.86 14.94 -8.86
CA CYS A 62 -27.36 16.05 -8.06
C CYS A 62 -26.19 16.98 -7.66
N TYR A 63 -26.45 18.30 -7.62
CA TYR A 63 -25.45 19.33 -7.29
C TYR A 63 -24.69 19.03 -5.98
N ARG A 64 -25.38 18.44 -5.01
CA ARG A 64 -24.74 18.04 -3.76
C ARG A 64 -23.68 16.95 -3.98
N SER A 65 -23.95 15.97 -4.83
CA SER A 65 -23.01 14.88 -5.15
C SER A 65 -21.81 15.38 -5.95
N THR A 66 -22.01 16.29 -6.91
CA THR A 66 -20.91 16.89 -7.69
C THR A 66 -19.94 17.68 -6.81
N MET A 67 -20.40 18.24 -5.69
CA MET A 67 -19.56 18.92 -4.71
C MET A 67 -18.89 17.95 -3.71
N ILE A 68 -19.63 16.96 -3.20
CA ILE A 68 -19.14 16.07 -2.14
C ILE A 68 -18.14 15.04 -2.67
N ILE A 69 -18.44 14.38 -3.80
CA ILE A 69 -17.63 13.27 -4.32
C ILE A 69 -16.17 13.68 -4.56
N PRO A 70 -15.85 14.81 -5.22
CA PRO A 70 -14.47 15.24 -5.39
C PRO A 70 -13.77 15.57 -4.06
N GLY A 71 -14.52 16.08 -3.07
CA GLY A 71 -14.01 16.31 -1.72
C GLY A 71 -13.59 15.00 -1.03
N LEU A 72 -14.44 13.98 -1.10
CA LEU A 72 -14.17 12.66 -0.52
C LEU A 72 -12.99 11.97 -1.21
N LEU A 73 -12.91 12.02 -2.54
CA LEU A 73 -11.79 11.45 -3.29
C LEU A 73 -10.44 12.09 -2.90
N ARG A 74 -10.40 13.42 -2.73
CA ARG A 74 -9.20 14.13 -2.24
C ARG A 74 -8.83 13.68 -0.83
N LYS A 75 -9.82 13.48 0.05
CA LYS A 75 -9.59 13.00 1.41
C LYS A 75 -9.05 11.57 1.42
N ILE A 76 -9.61 10.66 0.63
CA ILE A 76 -9.14 9.28 0.49
C ILE A 76 -7.69 9.26 0.02
N LYS A 77 -7.37 9.98 -1.08
CA LYS A 77 -6.00 10.07 -1.57
C LYS A 77 -5.02 10.60 -0.51
N LYS A 78 -5.43 11.60 0.28
CA LYS A 78 -4.61 12.14 1.38
C LYS A 78 -4.42 11.13 2.51
N LEU A 79 -5.41 10.28 2.79
CA LEU A 79 -5.31 9.22 3.80
C LEU A 79 -4.41 8.08 3.32
N GLU A 80 -4.54 7.67 2.06
CA GLU A 80 -3.68 6.63 1.47
C GLU A 80 -2.20 7.02 1.53
N VAL A 81 -1.86 8.27 1.18
CA VAL A 81 -0.49 8.79 1.29
C VAL A 81 0.00 8.71 2.75
N ARG A 82 -0.81 9.15 3.72
CA ARG A 82 -0.44 9.08 5.14
C ARG A 82 -0.23 7.64 5.62
N LEU A 83 -1.09 6.70 5.23
CA LEU A 83 -0.92 5.29 5.57
C LEU A 83 0.38 4.70 5.01
N VAL A 84 0.77 5.10 3.80
CA VAL A 84 2.06 4.69 3.20
C VAL A 84 3.24 5.28 3.99
N GLU A 85 3.18 6.56 4.36
CA GLU A 85 4.21 7.21 5.17
C GLU A 85 4.33 6.60 6.57
N GLU A 86 3.22 6.32 7.25
CA GLU A 86 3.17 5.68 8.57
C GLU A 86 3.79 4.27 8.50
N LYS A 87 3.38 3.45 7.52
CA LYS A 87 3.99 2.13 7.30
C LYS A 87 5.49 2.21 7.01
N ALA A 88 5.95 3.24 6.29
CA ALA A 88 7.36 3.46 6.05
C ALA A 88 8.12 3.82 7.34
N LYS A 89 7.52 4.65 8.21
CA LYS A 89 8.06 5.00 9.54
C LYS A 89 8.11 3.79 10.47
N GLU A 90 7.05 2.99 10.53
CA GLU A 90 7.00 1.75 11.32
C GLU A 90 8.10 0.77 10.90
N LYS A 91 8.28 0.56 9.60
CA LYS A 91 9.38 -0.27 9.07
C LYS A 91 10.74 0.32 9.41
N GLY A 92 10.90 1.64 9.32
CA GLY A 92 12.12 2.34 9.71
C GLY A 92 12.45 2.15 11.19
N LEU A 93 11.46 2.29 12.07
CA LEU A 93 11.59 2.11 13.51
C LEU A 93 11.88 0.65 13.86
N SER A 94 11.19 -0.31 13.25
CA SER A 94 11.45 -1.75 13.41
C SER A 94 12.88 -2.13 12.99
N LYS A 95 13.38 -1.59 11.87
CA LYS A 95 14.78 -1.80 11.45
C LYS A 95 15.77 -1.24 12.46
N LYS A 96 15.56 0.00 12.94
CA LYS A 96 16.38 0.61 13.99
C LYS A 96 16.37 -0.26 15.25
N GLN A 97 15.19 -0.67 15.70
CA GLN A 97 15.03 -1.54 16.86
C GLN A 97 15.82 -2.84 16.69
N ARG A 98 15.72 -3.51 15.53
CA ARG A 98 16.50 -4.72 15.24
C ARG A 98 18.01 -4.47 15.28
N ILE A 99 18.50 -3.38 14.70
CA ILE A 99 19.93 -3.02 14.71
C ILE A 99 20.41 -2.82 16.15
N TRP A 100 19.69 -2.03 16.95
CA TRP A 100 20.04 -1.79 18.35
C TRP A 100 20.00 -3.09 19.17
N SER A 101 19.02 -3.97 18.94
CA SER A 101 18.98 -5.29 19.58
C SER A 101 20.19 -6.15 19.24
N VAL A 102 20.63 -6.18 17.97
CA VAL A 102 21.83 -6.93 17.57
C VAL A 102 23.09 -6.32 18.18
N LEU A 103 23.24 -4.99 18.14
CA LEU A 103 24.38 -4.29 18.74
C LEU A 103 24.49 -4.57 20.25
N TRP A 104 23.36 -4.56 20.95
CA TRP A 104 23.29 -4.89 22.36
C TRP A 104 23.68 -6.35 22.65
N CYS A 105 23.19 -7.31 21.85
CA CYS A 105 23.57 -8.72 21.99
C CYS A 105 25.08 -8.94 21.80
N ILE A 106 25.69 -8.27 20.82
CA ILE A 106 27.15 -8.34 20.58
C ILE A 106 27.90 -7.78 21.79
N LEU A 107 27.52 -6.60 22.27
CA LEU A 107 28.13 -5.97 23.45
C LEU A 107 28.04 -6.90 24.67
N ALA A 108 26.85 -7.44 24.95
CA ALA A 108 26.63 -8.37 26.06
C ALA A 108 27.50 -9.63 25.93
N GLY A 109 27.60 -10.21 24.73
CA GLY A 109 28.46 -11.36 24.45
C GLY A 109 29.94 -11.06 24.71
N LEU A 110 30.44 -9.91 24.25
CA LEU A 110 31.82 -9.49 24.50
C LEU A 110 32.11 -9.32 26.00
N VAL A 111 31.17 -8.71 26.75
CA VAL A 111 31.29 -8.59 28.21
C VAL A 111 31.35 -9.95 28.89
N LEU A 112 30.50 -10.90 28.50
CA LEU A 112 30.52 -12.26 29.04
C LEU A 112 31.84 -12.99 28.76
N VAL A 113 32.41 -12.83 27.56
CA VAL A 113 33.72 -13.38 27.19
C VAL A 113 34.82 -12.79 28.06
N VAL A 114 34.83 -11.47 28.25
CA VAL A 114 35.82 -10.79 29.12
C VAL A 114 35.71 -11.27 30.56
N ILE A 115 34.49 -11.38 31.10
CA ILE A 115 34.24 -11.91 32.45
C ILE A 115 34.80 -13.33 32.55
N TRP A 116 34.50 -14.19 31.58
CA TRP A 116 35.01 -15.56 31.55
C TRP A 116 36.54 -15.61 31.55
N LEU A 117 37.22 -14.79 30.74
CA LEU A 117 38.68 -14.70 30.68
C LEU A 117 39.27 -14.27 32.04
N VAL A 118 38.70 -13.26 32.68
CA VAL A 118 39.15 -12.78 34.00
C VAL A 118 38.95 -13.84 35.08
N LEU A 119 37.81 -14.55 35.07
CA LEU A 119 37.55 -15.63 36.01
C LEU A 119 38.49 -16.84 35.78
N ASN A 120 38.84 -17.14 34.54
CA ASN A 120 39.77 -18.23 34.22
C ASN A 120 41.24 -17.89 34.58
N ASP A 121 41.67 -16.64 34.37
CA ASP A 121 42.99 -16.15 34.78
C ASP A 121 43.14 -16.14 36.32
N THR A 122 42.13 -15.64 37.03
CA THR A 122 42.13 -15.65 38.50
C THR A 122 42.09 -17.07 39.07
N GLY A 123 41.41 -18.02 38.42
CA GLY A 123 41.45 -19.43 38.77
C GLY A 123 42.84 -20.06 38.61
N SER A 124 43.56 -19.70 37.54
CA SER A 124 44.92 -20.19 37.31
C SER A 124 45.93 -19.62 38.30
N LYS A 125 45.85 -18.31 38.59
CA LYS A 125 46.71 -17.65 39.60
C LYS A 125 46.51 -18.23 41.01
N LYS A 126 45.26 -18.50 41.41
CA LYS A 126 44.95 -19.13 42.72
C LYS A 126 45.53 -20.54 42.85
N LYS A 127 45.48 -21.35 41.77
CA LYS A 127 46.07 -22.70 41.75
C LYS A 127 47.60 -22.68 41.87
N VAL A 128 48.26 -21.72 41.22
CA VAL A 128 49.72 -21.54 41.33
C VAL A 128 50.10 -21.07 42.73
N ALA A 129 49.38 -20.10 43.30
CA ALA A 129 49.62 -19.61 44.66
C ALA A 129 49.49 -20.73 45.73
N TRP A 130 48.46 -21.57 45.65
CA TRP A 130 48.28 -22.71 46.55
C TRP A 130 49.44 -23.71 46.47
N LYS A 131 49.87 -24.07 45.25
CA LYS A 131 51.02 -24.98 45.06
C LYS A 131 52.33 -24.43 45.63
N VAL A 132 52.53 -23.10 45.60
CA VAL A 132 53.73 -22.46 46.18
C VAL A 132 53.70 -22.48 47.71
N CYS A 133 52.52 -22.30 48.33
CA CYS A 133 52.38 -22.45 49.78
C CYS A 133 52.64 -23.89 50.25
N ASP A 134 52.15 -24.90 49.52
CA ASP A 134 52.37 -26.31 49.86
C ASP A 134 53.84 -26.74 49.70
N ALA A 135 54.57 -26.16 48.74
CA ALA A 135 55.98 -26.47 48.48
C ALA A 135 56.96 -25.84 49.49
N GLY A 136 56.52 -24.85 50.27
CA GLY A 136 57.35 -24.14 51.26
C GLY A 136 57.20 -24.64 52.71
N MET A 137 56.41 -25.69 52.95
CA MET A 137 56.13 -26.26 54.28
C MET A 137 56.77 -27.64 54.54
N ASN A 138 57.73 -28.07 53.70
CA ASN A 138 58.59 -29.24 53.95
C ASN A 138 60.04 -28.81 54.19
#